data_AF-A0A432UK60-F1
#
_entry.id   AF-A0A432UK60-F1
#
_cell.length_a   1.000
_cell.length_b   1.000
_cell.length_c   1.000
_cell.angle_alpha   90.00
_cell.angle_beta   90.00
_cell.angle_gamma   90.00
#
_symmetry.space_group_name_H-M   'P 1'
#
loop_
_entity.id
_entity.type
_entity.pdbx_description
1 polymer ?
#
loop_
_entity_poly.entity_id
_entity_poly.type
_entity_poly.pdbx_seq_one_letter_code
_entity_poly.pdbx_strand_id
1 'polypeptide(L)'
;MSEFEEQKALCKWLDAMRLAYASIPNENNMSFLNKKTASIQGSKLKQTGKKKGFPDLQVILPGLVIYVEMKRTIQKGKAKPKVSDDQKVWIDRLNELGHPAAICYGWIEAKEFIESFLKEVA
;
A
#
# COMPACT_ATOMS: atom_id res chain seq x y z
N MET A 1 14.82 1.01 5.89
CA MET A 1 14.11 0.65 7.15
C MET A 1 13.32 -0.64 6.88
N SER A 2 12.55 -1.19 7.83
CA SER A 2 11.60 -2.28 7.50
C SER A 2 10.42 -1.71 6.68
N GLU A 3 9.64 -2.55 5.99
CA GLU A 3 8.49 -2.07 5.20
C GLU A 3 7.49 -1.31 6.08
N PHE A 4 7.23 -1.85 7.26
CA PHE A 4 6.42 -1.22 8.30
C PHE A 4 6.95 0.16 8.71
N GLU A 5 8.26 0.30 8.94
CA GLU A 5 8.85 1.60 9.32
C GLU A 5 8.85 2.60 8.14
N GLU A 6 9.00 2.14 6.90
CA GLU A 6 8.84 2.99 5.71
C GLU A 6 7.38 3.49 5.62
N GLN A 7 6.39 2.60 5.75
CA GLN A 7 4.97 2.98 5.72
C GLN A 7 4.62 3.95 6.87
N LYS A 8 5.14 3.72 8.07
CA LYS A 8 4.96 4.61 9.22
C LYS A 8 5.54 6.00 8.96
N ALA A 9 6.70 6.09 8.32
CA ALA A 9 7.29 7.37 7.92
C ALA A 9 6.42 8.10 6.89
N LEU A 10 5.86 7.37 5.92
CA LEU A 10 4.93 7.93 4.95
C LEU A 10 3.63 8.45 5.61
N CYS A 11 3.02 7.67 6.50
CA CYS A 11 1.82 8.07 7.25
C CYS A 11 2.07 9.36 8.04
N LYS A 12 3.22 9.47 8.72
CA LYS A 12 3.60 10.69 9.45
C LYS A 12 3.68 11.91 8.53
N TRP A 13 4.19 11.73 7.31
CA TRP A 13 4.23 12.81 6.31
C TRP A 13 2.83 13.16 5.79
N LEU A 14 1.99 12.16 5.48
CA LEU A 14 0.59 12.37 5.07
C LEU A 14 -0.20 13.15 6.12
N ASP A 15 -0.03 12.81 7.41
CA ASP A 15 -0.63 13.53 8.54
C ASP A 15 -0.16 15.00 8.57
N ALA A 16 1.15 15.24 8.38
CA ALA A 16 1.73 16.58 8.36
C ALA A 16 1.20 17.44 7.19
N MET A 17 0.94 16.81 6.04
CA MET A 17 0.34 17.44 4.86
C MET A 17 -1.19 17.56 4.96
N ARG A 18 -1.81 16.98 6.00
CA ARG A 18 -3.26 16.93 6.21
C ARG A 18 -4.01 16.28 5.05
N LEU A 19 -3.41 15.27 4.43
CA LEU A 19 -4.04 14.51 3.35
C LEU A 19 -4.94 13.42 3.92
N ALA A 20 -6.06 13.15 3.25
CA ALA A 20 -6.92 12.03 3.60
C ALA A 20 -6.30 10.72 3.07
N TYR A 21 -6.16 9.72 3.92
CA TYR A 21 -5.65 8.40 3.54
C TYR A 21 -6.16 7.31 4.48
N ALA A 22 -6.04 6.06 4.05
CA ALA A 22 -6.27 4.91 4.90
C ALA A 22 -5.30 3.78 4.54
N SER A 23 -4.79 3.08 5.56
CA SER A 23 -4.12 1.80 5.32
C SER A 23 -5.16 0.72 5.03
N ILE A 24 -4.79 -0.20 4.14
CA ILE A 24 -5.59 -1.35 3.77
C ILE A 24 -4.90 -2.58 4.37
N PRO A 25 -5.45 -3.18 5.44
CA PRO A 25 -4.77 -4.24 6.16
C PRO A 25 -4.69 -5.53 5.32
N ASN A 26 -3.53 -5.75 4.68
CA ASN A 26 -3.26 -6.96 3.91
C ASN A 26 -2.79 -8.12 4.78
N GLU A 27 -2.14 -7.83 5.91
CA GLU A 27 -1.55 -8.85 6.76
C GLU A 27 -2.59 -9.55 7.64
N ASN A 28 -2.43 -10.86 7.77
CA ASN A 28 -3.09 -11.64 8.80
C ASN A 28 -2.34 -11.45 10.12
N ASN A 29 -2.28 -10.21 10.65
CA ASN A 29 -1.76 -9.91 12.00
C ASN A 29 -2.70 -10.40 13.11
N MET A 30 -3.48 -11.43 12.82
CA MET A 30 -4.32 -12.08 13.81
C MET A 30 -3.40 -12.96 14.63
N SER A 31 -3.26 -12.57 15.88
CA SER A 31 -2.63 -13.30 16.97
C SER A 31 -2.54 -14.81 16.70
N PHE A 32 -1.29 -15.29 16.58
CA PHE A 32 -0.94 -16.69 16.43
C PHE A 32 -1.38 -17.59 17.60
N LEU A 33 -2.10 -17.05 18.60
CA LEU A 33 -2.62 -17.81 19.74
C LEU A 33 -3.49 -19.00 19.30
N ASN A 34 -4.18 -18.91 18.15
CA ASN A 34 -4.90 -20.06 17.58
C ASN A 34 -4.93 -20.04 16.04
N LYS A 35 -4.17 -20.96 15.42
CA LYS A 35 -4.10 -21.14 13.96
C LYS A 35 -5.47 -21.40 13.31
N LYS A 36 -6.38 -22.11 13.99
CA LYS A 36 -7.74 -22.38 13.49
C LYS A 36 -8.55 -21.10 13.40
N THR A 37 -8.51 -20.28 14.45
CA THR A 37 -9.19 -18.98 14.48
C THR A 37 -8.66 -18.07 13.38
N ALA A 38 -7.33 -18.02 13.20
CA ALA A 38 -6.72 -17.21 12.17
C ALA A 38 -7.14 -17.63 10.74
N SER A 39 -7.23 -18.94 10.49
CA SER A 39 -7.71 -19.49 9.22
C SER A 39 -9.18 -19.14 8.95
N ILE A 40 -10.06 -19.31 9.95
CA ILE A 40 -11.49 -18.99 9.84
C ILE A 40 -11.68 -17.50 9.55
N GLN A 41 -11.02 -16.64 10.31
CA GLN A 41 -11.11 -15.20 10.11
C GLN A 41 -10.54 -14.77 8.75
N GLY A 42 -9.44 -15.38 8.30
CA GLY A 42 -8.89 -15.14 6.96
C GLY A 42 -9.86 -15.56 5.85
N SER A 43 -10.57 -16.67 6.02
CA SER A 43 -11.63 -17.11 5.10
C SER A 43 -12.81 -16.12 5.07
N LYS A 44 -13.27 -15.68 6.25
CA LYS A 44 -14.33 -14.67 6.37
C LYS A 44 -13.94 -13.37 5.66
N LEU A 45 -12.72 -12.86 5.89
CA LEU A 45 -12.23 -11.65 5.23
C LEU A 45 -12.22 -11.79 3.71
N LYS A 46 -11.80 -12.94 3.17
CA LYS A 46 -11.84 -13.21 1.72
C LYS A 46 -13.27 -13.21 1.18
N GLN A 47 -14.21 -13.81 1.91
CA GLN A 47 -15.63 -13.82 1.54
C GLN A 47 -16.24 -12.42 1.57
N THR A 48 -15.79 -11.56 2.47
CA THR A 48 -16.22 -10.15 2.56
C THR A 48 -15.39 -9.21 1.69
N GLY A 49 -14.60 -9.73 0.74
CA GLY A 49 -13.95 -8.92 -0.28
C GLY A 49 -12.48 -8.61 -0.08
N LYS A 50 -11.79 -9.13 0.95
CA LYS A 50 -10.32 -9.01 1.07
C LYS A 50 -9.66 -9.60 -0.18
N LYS A 51 -8.92 -8.76 -0.91
CA LYS A 51 -8.18 -9.16 -2.10
C LYS A 51 -6.70 -9.29 -1.78
N LYS A 52 -6.10 -10.41 -2.19
CA LYS A 52 -4.66 -10.62 -2.05
C LYS A 52 -3.93 -9.67 -3.00
N GLY A 53 -2.86 -9.05 -2.52
CA GLY A 53 -2.02 -8.15 -3.31
C GLY A 53 -2.65 -6.79 -3.62
N PHE A 54 -3.80 -6.46 -3.02
CA PHE A 54 -4.33 -5.10 -3.12
C PHE A 54 -3.35 -4.12 -2.44
N PRO A 55 -3.17 -2.88 -2.93
CA PRO A 55 -2.17 -1.96 -2.38
C PRO A 55 -2.34 -1.67 -0.88
N ASP A 56 -1.24 -1.32 -0.21
CA ASP A 56 -1.19 -1.13 1.25
C ASP A 56 -1.86 0.16 1.73
N LEU A 57 -1.88 1.19 0.89
CA LEU A 57 -2.43 2.50 1.20
C LEU A 57 -3.30 3.01 0.06
N GLN A 58 -4.36 3.72 0.43
CA GLN A 58 -5.08 4.62 -0.46
C GLN A 58 -4.93 6.05 0.05
N VAL A 59 -4.71 6.99 -0.85
CA VAL A 59 -4.70 8.44 -0.57
C VAL A 59 -5.81 9.09 -1.39
N ILE A 60 -6.64 9.89 -0.74
CA ILE A 60 -7.86 10.46 -1.30
C ILE A 60 -7.61 11.96 -1.53
N LEU A 61 -7.59 12.34 -2.80
CA LEU A 61 -7.42 13.71 -3.28
C LEU A 61 -8.73 14.20 -3.92
N PRO A 62 -8.92 15.51 -4.12
CA PRO A 62 -10.08 16.02 -4.85
C PRO A 62 -10.21 15.40 -6.25
N GLY A 63 -11.28 14.63 -6.48
CA GLY A 63 -11.55 13.98 -7.76
C GLY A 63 -10.67 12.78 -8.11
N LEU A 64 -9.76 12.35 -7.21
CA LEU A 64 -8.79 11.31 -7.49
C LEU A 64 -8.49 10.46 -6.25
N VAL A 65 -8.49 9.14 -6.42
CA VAL A 65 -7.95 8.22 -5.40
C VAL A 65 -6.74 7.53 -5.98
N ILE A 66 -5.62 7.66 -5.28
CA ILE A 66 -4.35 7.03 -5.64
C ILE A 66 -4.03 5.90 -4.66
N TYR A 67 -3.32 4.88 -5.14
CA TYR A 67 -2.96 3.71 -4.37
C TYR A 67 -1.45 3.51 -4.32
N VAL A 68 -0.94 3.12 -3.16
CA VAL A 68 0.49 2.91 -2.94
C VAL A 68 0.71 1.52 -2.35
N GLU A 69 1.46 0.70 -3.07
CA GLU A 69 2.02 -0.56 -2.59
C GLU A 69 3.43 -0.30 -2.07
N MET A 70 3.65 -0.48 -0.78
CA MET A 70 4.92 -0.15 -0.13
C MET A 70 5.88 -1.32 -0.25
N LYS A 71 7.15 -1.02 -0.57
CA LYS A 71 8.25 -1.96 -0.47
C LYS A 71 9.38 -1.33 0.33
N ARG A 72 10.22 -2.18 0.92
CA ARG A 72 11.46 -1.70 1.55
C ARG A 72 12.32 -0.90 0.56
N THR A 73 13.02 0.11 1.05
CA THR A 73 14.02 0.84 0.25
C THR A 73 15.04 -0.13 -0.37
N ILE A 74 15.39 0.08 -1.63
CA ILE A 74 16.43 -0.69 -2.32
C ILE A 74 17.79 -0.34 -1.71
N GLN A 75 18.46 -1.32 -1.12
CA GLN A 75 19.77 -1.12 -0.51
C GLN A 75 20.87 -1.43 -1.53
N LYS A 76 21.88 -0.55 -1.63
CA LYS A 76 23.04 -0.76 -2.51
C LYS A 76 23.70 -2.11 -2.22
N GLY A 77 23.96 -2.89 -3.28
CA GLY A 77 24.56 -4.21 -3.17
C GLY A 77 23.63 -5.32 -2.66
N LYS A 78 22.34 -5.03 -2.45
CA LYS A 78 21.32 -6.05 -2.12
C LYS A 78 20.32 -6.22 -3.25
N ALA A 79 19.74 -7.40 -3.33
CA ALA A 79 18.66 -7.68 -4.27
C ALA A 79 17.46 -6.76 -4.01
N LYS A 80 16.82 -6.30 -5.10
CA LYS A 80 15.60 -5.51 -5.06
C LYS A 80 14.49 -6.31 -4.35
N PRO A 81 13.71 -5.69 -3.44
CA PRO A 81 12.59 -6.37 -2.79
C PRO A 81 11.60 -6.90 -3.83
N LYS A 82 11.16 -8.15 -3.63
CA LYS A 82 10.25 -8.83 -4.55
C LYS A 82 8.87 -8.19 -4.50
N VAL A 83 8.24 -8.12 -5.66
CA VAL A 83 6.83 -7.77 -5.84
C VAL A 83 6.12 -9.04 -6.27
N SER A 84 5.01 -9.38 -5.63
CA SER A 84 4.20 -10.53 -6.00
C SER A 84 3.43 -10.27 -7.29
N ASP A 85 3.07 -11.33 -8.02
CA ASP A 85 2.32 -11.15 -9.27
C ASP A 85 0.91 -10.62 -9.02
N ASP A 86 0.27 -10.99 -7.90
CA ASP A 86 -1.02 -10.42 -7.48
C ASP A 86 -0.95 -8.89 -7.31
N GLN A 87 0.16 -8.37 -6.78
CA GLN A 87 0.36 -6.92 -6.64
C GLN A 87 0.47 -6.24 -7.98
N LYS A 88 1.25 -6.80 -8.92
CA LYS A 88 1.36 -6.25 -10.28
C LYS A 88 0.00 -6.18 -10.96
N VAL A 89 -0.77 -7.28 -10.88
CA VAL A 89 -2.13 -7.34 -11.45
C VAL A 89 -3.05 -6.25 -10.89
N TRP A 90 -2.99 -5.99 -9.57
CA TRP A 90 -3.79 -4.91 -8.99
C TRP A 90 -3.32 -3.52 -9.41
N ILE A 91 -2.01 -3.29 -9.46
CA ILE A 91 -1.45 -2.02 -9.94
C ILE A 91 -1.90 -1.75 -11.38
N ASP A 92 -1.74 -2.71 -12.28
CA ASP A 92 -2.14 -2.58 -13.68
C ASP A 92 -3.64 -2.29 -13.79
N ARG A 93 -4.48 -3.08 -13.10
CA ARG A 93 -5.94 -2.92 -13.10
C ARG A 93 -6.40 -1.57 -12.54
N LEU A 94 -5.78 -1.08 -11.48
CA LEU A 94 -6.14 0.22 -10.89
C LEU A 94 -5.81 1.35 -11.86
N ASN A 95 -4.64 1.29 -12.48
CA ASN A 95 -4.22 2.27 -13.49
C ASN A 95 -5.16 2.24 -14.72
N GLU A 96 -5.55 1.07 -15.21
CA GLU A 96 -6.55 0.92 -16.30
C GLU A 96 -7.91 1.55 -15.95
N LEU A 97 -8.30 1.53 -14.67
CA LEU A 97 -9.54 2.12 -14.17
C LEU A 97 -9.43 3.62 -13.86
N GLY A 98 -8.28 4.25 -14.15
CA GLY A 98 -8.07 5.67 -13.87
C GLY A 98 -7.78 5.98 -12.40
N HIS A 99 -7.36 4.97 -11.62
CA HIS A 99 -6.87 5.13 -10.25
C HIS A 99 -5.36 4.94 -10.21
N PRO A 100 -4.55 6.02 -10.21
CA PRO A 100 -3.11 5.91 -10.23
C PRO A 100 -2.59 5.04 -9.09
N ALA A 101 -1.82 4.03 -9.44
CA ALA A 101 -1.27 3.08 -8.49
C ALA A 101 0.19 2.78 -8.80
N ALA A 102 1.04 2.74 -7.76
CA ALA A 102 2.46 2.43 -7.91
C ALA A 102 2.99 1.54 -6.79
N ILE A 103 4.02 0.76 -7.14
CA ILE A 103 4.90 0.10 -6.18
C ILE A 103 6.02 1.08 -5.85
N CYS A 104 6.19 1.43 -4.57
CA CYS A 104 7.17 2.40 -4.13
C CYS A 104 8.18 1.77 -3.17
N TYR A 105 9.48 1.88 -3.48
CA TYR A 105 10.56 1.33 -2.68
C TYR A 105 11.09 2.35 -1.67
N GLY A 106 10.43 2.39 -0.52
CA GLY A 106 10.71 3.32 0.56
C GLY A 106 9.77 4.52 0.55
N TRP A 107 9.68 5.19 1.69
CA TRP A 107 8.70 6.26 1.88
C TRP A 107 8.97 7.51 1.02
N ILE A 108 10.23 7.73 0.63
CA ILE A 108 10.62 8.85 -0.24
C ILE A 108 10.02 8.69 -1.63
N GLU A 109 10.15 7.51 -2.25
CA GLU A 109 9.58 7.24 -3.57
C GLU A 109 8.04 7.33 -3.53
N ALA A 110 7.42 6.84 -2.45
CA ALA A 110 5.98 6.95 -2.26
C ALA A 110 5.52 8.42 -2.11
N LYS A 111 6.26 9.22 -1.35
CA LYS A 111 6.02 10.67 -1.22
C LYS A 111 6.12 11.35 -2.58
N GLU A 112 7.18 11.08 -3.35
CA GLU A 112 7.38 11.68 -4.67
C GLU A 112 6.25 11.32 -5.64
N PHE A 113 5.80 10.07 -5.62
CA PHE A 113 4.63 9.62 -6.38
C PHE A 113 3.34 10.35 -5.96
N ILE A 114 3.09 10.54 -4.65
CA ILE A 114 1.91 11.29 -4.20
C ILE A 114 2.02 12.77 -4.58
N GLU A 115 3.20 13.37 -4.43
CA GLU A 115 3.47 14.77 -4.77
C GLU A 115 3.27 15.08 -6.26
N SER A 116 3.43 14.11 -7.17
CA SER A 116 3.16 14.36 -8.59
C SER A 116 1.70 14.70 -8.85
N PHE A 117 0.76 14.11 -8.10
CA PHE A 117 -0.67 14.40 -8.25
C PHE A 117 -1.12 15.65 -7.48
N LEU A 118 -0.42 16.01 -6.39
CA LEU A 118 -0.74 17.26 -5.68
C LEU A 118 -0.47 18.51 -6.52
N LYS A 119 0.51 18.44 -7.44
CA LYS A 119 0.82 19.52 -8.37
C LYS A 119 -0.20 19.66 -9.50
N GLU A 120 -0.93 18.60 -9.81
CA GLU A 120 -1.91 18.55 -10.90
C GLU A 120 -3.33 18.93 -10.43
N VAL A 121 -3.60 18.83 -9.13
CA VAL A 121 -4.90 19.14 -8.52
C VAL A 121 -4.93 20.56 -7.90
N ALA A 122 -3.82 21.30 -8.00
CA ALA A 122 -3.67 22.68 -7.50
C ALA A 122 -4.14 23.75 -8.51
#